data_AF-K4GUK6-F1
#
_entry.id   AF-K4GUK6-F1
#
_cell.length_a   1.000
_cell.length_b   1.000
_cell.length_c   1.000
_cell.angle_alpha   90.00
_cell.angle_beta   90.00
_cell.angle_gamma   90.00
#
_symmetry.space_group_name_H-M   'P 1'
#
loop_
_entity.id
_entity.type
_entity.pdbx_description
1 polymer ?
#
loop_
_entity_poly.entity_id
_entity_poly.type
_entity_poly.pdbx_seq_one_letter_code
_entity_poly.pdbx_strand_id
1 'polypeptide(L)'
;KILTAQGLRDRRMRLPLEIARKFFNLQDALGFDRASKTIEWLYAKSNKAIDELIKNHPNTKNSNHNNGVKSESSISECEEESEEERKTRKLRKTASDLLARESRDKARVRA
;
A
#
# COMPACT_ATOMS: atom_id res chain seq x y z
N LYS A 1 12.49 -10.81 -3.17
CA LYS A 1 12.42 -11.83 -2.11
C LYS A 1 12.39 -11.13 -0.74
N ILE A 2 11.96 -11.82 0.30
CA ILE A 2 12.00 -11.39 1.71
C ILE A 2 12.66 -12.51 2.53
N LEU A 3 13.36 -12.17 3.62
CA LEU A 3 13.84 -13.14 4.60
C LEU A 3 12.74 -13.41 5.63
N THR A 4 12.46 -14.67 5.91
CA THR A 4 11.57 -15.10 7.01
C THR A 4 12.31 -16.12 7.88
N ALA A 5 11.76 -16.44 9.06
CA ALA A 5 12.32 -17.49 9.93
C ALA A 5 12.41 -18.88 9.24
N GLN A 6 11.63 -19.08 8.17
CA GLN A 6 11.60 -20.27 7.32
C GLN A 6 12.36 -20.07 5.99
N GLY A 7 13.27 -19.09 5.91
CA GLY A 7 14.15 -18.84 4.77
C GLY A 7 13.69 -17.75 3.79
N LEU A 8 14.28 -17.74 2.59
CA LEU A 8 14.00 -16.74 1.55
C LEU A 8 12.67 -17.04 0.81
N ARG A 9 11.69 -16.15 0.94
CA ARG A 9 10.39 -16.22 0.23
C ARG A 9 10.32 -15.23 -0.94
N ASP A 10 9.52 -15.52 -1.97
CA ASP A 10 9.09 -14.50 -2.93
C ASP A 10 8.00 -13.60 -2.30
N ARG A 11 7.95 -12.34 -2.71
CA ARG A 11 6.97 -11.32 -2.28
C ARG A 11 5.75 -11.23 -3.21
N ARG A 12 5.75 -12.00 -4.31
CA ARG A 12 4.68 -12.00 -5.33
C ARG A 12 3.65 -13.06 -4.99
N MET A 13 2.43 -12.63 -4.67
CA MET A 13 1.28 -13.52 -4.53
C MET A 13 0.67 -13.78 -5.91
N ARG A 14 0.42 -15.05 -6.24
CA ARG A 14 -0.42 -15.45 -7.38
C ARG A 14 -1.81 -15.80 -6.84
N LEU A 15 -2.83 -15.09 -7.30
CA LEU A 15 -4.21 -15.29 -6.85
C LEU A 15 -4.99 -16.11 -7.89
N PRO A 16 -5.87 -17.04 -7.47
CA PRO A 16 -6.89 -17.64 -8.34
C PRO A 16 -7.76 -16.56 -8.99
N LEU A 17 -8.25 -16.82 -10.21
CA LEU A 17 -8.99 -15.83 -11.02
C LEU A 17 -10.18 -15.19 -10.29
N GLU A 18 -10.96 -16.00 -9.56
CA GLU A 18 -12.12 -15.52 -8.80
C GLU A 18 -11.75 -14.57 -7.66
N ILE A 19 -10.66 -14.89 -6.94
CA ILE A 19 -10.14 -14.08 -5.83
C ILE A 19 -9.51 -12.81 -6.38
N ALA A 20 -8.76 -12.90 -7.49
CA ALA A 20 -8.18 -11.76 -8.18
C ALA A 20 -9.28 -10.75 -8.59
N ARG A 21 -10.40 -11.22 -9.14
CA ARG A 21 -11.55 -10.36 -9.50
C ARG A 21 -12.09 -9.59 -8.29
N LYS A 22 -12.37 -10.29 -7.17
CA LYS A 22 -12.85 -9.65 -5.93
C LYS A 22 -11.84 -8.66 -5.36
N PHE A 23 -10.55 -9.00 -5.41
CA PHE A 23 -9.46 -8.16 -4.93
C PHE A 23 -9.29 -6.86 -5.75
N PHE A 24 -9.29 -6.95 -7.08
CA PHE A 24 -9.15 -5.76 -7.93
C PHE A 24 -10.38 -4.85 -7.88
N ASN A 25 -11.59 -5.41 -7.82
CA ASN A 25 -12.81 -4.61 -7.59
C ASN A 25 -12.72 -3.80 -6.27
N LEU A 26 -12.16 -4.39 -5.20
CA LEU A 26 -11.91 -3.68 -3.94
C LEU A 26 -10.82 -2.61 -4.08
N GLN A 27 -9.73 -2.91 -4.82
CA GLN A 27 -8.66 -1.93 -5.09
C GLN A 27 -9.21 -0.70 -5.83
N ASP A 28 -10.06 -0.90 -6.84
CA ASP A 28 -10.70 0.16 -7.62
C ASP A 28 -11.67 0.97 -6.75
N ALA A 29 -12.49 0.31 -5.92
CA ALA A 29 -13.42 0.97 -5.00
C ALA A 29 -12.72 1.81 -3.91
N LEU A 30 -11.51 1.41 -3.50
CA LEU A 30 -10.65 2.20 -2.60
C LEU A 30 -9.81 3.27 -3.32
N GLY A 31 -9.84 3.32 -4.65
CA GLY A 31 -9.05 4.26 -5.46
C GLY A 31 -7.54 4.05 -5.38
N PHE A 32 -7.07 2.84 -5.09
CA PHE A 32 -5.64 2.56 -4.88
C PHE A 32 -4.93 2.14 -6.17
N ASP A 33 -3.92 2.92 -6.58
CA ASP A 33 -3.04 2.59 -7.72
C ASP A 33 -2.17 1.31 -7.49
N ARG A 34 -1.89 0.97 -6.22
CA ARG A 34 -1.03 -0.16 -5.87
C ARG A 34 -1.74 -1.17 -4.97
N ALA A 35 -1.80 -2.42 -5.43
CA ALA A 35 -2.31 -3.58 -4.69
C ALA A 35 -1.74 -3.72 -3.26
N SER A 36 -0.50 -3.29 -3.02
CA SER A 36 0.11 -3.33 -1.67
C SER A 36 -0.66 -2.48 -0.65
N LYS A 37 -1.24 -1.34 -1.06
CA LYS A 37 -2.08 -0.49 -0.20
C LYS A 37 -3.42 -1.17 0.12
N THR A 38 -4.00 -1.90 -0.83
CA THR A 38 -5.21 -2.70 -0.61
C THR A 38 -4.96 -3.80 0.43
N ILE A 39 -3.79 -4.46 0.35
CA ILE A 39 -3.37 -5.48 1.33
C ILE A 39 -3.12 -4.86 2.71
N GLU A 40 -2.46 -3.71 2.79
CA GLU A 40 -2.23 -2.96 4.03
C GLU A 40 -3.56 -2.53 4.69
N TRP A 41 -4.49 -2.01 3.90
CA TRP A 41 -5.84 -1.65 4.37
C TRP A 41 -6.64 -2.88 4.85
N LEU A 42 -6.58 -3.99 4.11
CA LEU A 42 -7.19 -5.26 4.52
C LEU A 42 -6.62 -5.76 5.84
N TYR A 43 -5.29 -5.73 5.99
CA TYR A 43 -4.59 -6.12 7.21
C TYR A 43 -5.08 -5.28 8.40
N ALA A 44 -4.99 -3.95 8.29
CA ALA A 44 -5.45 -3.01 9.32
C ALA A 44 -6.93 -3.19 9.71
N LYS A 45 -7.80 -3.50 8.73
CA LYS A 45 -9.22 -3.76 8.97
C LYS A 45 -9.47 -5.12 9.63
N SER A 46 -8.62 -6.11 9.36
CA SER A 46 -8.74 -7.50 9.85
C SER A 46 -8.11 -7.77 11.22
N ASN A 47 -7.31 -6.86 11.77
CA ASN A 47 -6.58 -7.04 13.05
C ASN A 47 -7.41 -7.69 14.16
N LYS A 48 -8.66 -7.24 14.41
CA LYS A 48 -9.53 -7.82 15.44
C LYS A 48 -9.83 -9.31 15.22
N ALA A 49 -10.11 -9.70 13.97
CA ALA A 49 -10.38 -11.09 13.62
C ALA A 49 -9.11 -11.96 13.70
N ILE A 50 -7.93 -11.37 13.44
CA ILE A 50 -6.64 -12.03 13.66
C ILE A 50 -6.39 -12.25 15.16
N ASP A 51 -6.64 -11.24 16.00
CA ASP A 51 -6.49 -11.33 17.46
C ASP A 51 -7.43 -12.40 18.07
N GLU A 52 -8.68 -12.45 17.60
CA GLU A 52 -9.65 -13.48 17.99
C GLU A 52 -9.22 -14.89 17.54
N LEU A 53 -8.71 -15.04 16.32
CA LEU A 53 -8.20 -16.31 15.81
C LEU A 53 -7.01 -16.83 16.64
N ILE A 54 -6.05 -15.97 16.96
CA ILE A 54 -4.86 -16.33 17.76
C ILE A 54 -5.26 -16.76 19.18
N LYS A 55 -6.21 -16.06 19.81
CA LYS A 55 -6.72 -16.41 21.16
C LYS A 55 -7.41 -17.77 21.17
N ASN A 56 -8.22 -18.06 20.15
CA ASN A 56 -8.97 -19.32 20.05
C ASN A 56 -8.11 -20.51 19.61
N HIS A 57 -6.91 -20.29 19.06
CA HIS A 57 -6.01 -21.35 18.60
C HIS A 57 -4.55 -21.17 19.07
N PRO A 58 -4.26 -21.31 20.38
CA PRO A 58 -2.99 -20.94 21.01
C PRO A 58 -1.74 -21.69 20.52
N ASN A 59 -1.90 -22.74 19.69
CA ASN A 59 -0.80 -23.43 19.02
C ASN A 59 -0.20 -22.66 17.81
N THR A 60 -0.80 -21.57 17.31
CA THR A 60 -0.21 -20.75 16.24
C THR A 60 0.77 -19.68 16.77
N LYS A 61 1.69 -20.07 17.65
CA LYS A 61 2.78 -19.20 18.11
C LYS A 61 3.83 -19.04 17.01
N ASN A 62 3.61 -18.15 16.05
CA ASN A 62 4.65 -17.69 15.11
C ASN A 62 4.26 -16.40 14.36
N SER A 63 4.37 -15.24 15.04
CA SER A 63 4.92 -14.00 14.47
C SER A 63 4.81 -12.85 15.48
N ASN A 64 5.86 -12.61 16.27
CA ASN A 64 6.00 -11.33 16.98
C ASN A 64 6.35 -10.25 15.94
N HIS A 65 5.43 -9.34 15.65
CA HIS A 65 5.72 -8.15 14.85
C HIS A 65 5.84 -6.92 15.77
N ASN A 66 7.00 -6.77 16.38
CA ASN A 66 7.34 -5.58 17.15
C ASN A 66 7.56 -4.41 16.19
N ASN A 67 6.53 -3.58 15.98
CA ASN A 67 6.68 -2.26 15.34
C ASN A 67 7.36 -1.27 16.32
N GLY A 68 8.61 -1.56 16.67
CA GLY A 68 9.46 -0.73 17.51
C GLY A 68 10.31 0.24 16.69
N VAL A 69 9.68 1.11 15.90
CA VAL A 69 10.38 2.24 15.27
C VAL A 69 10.72 3.31 16.30
N LYS A 70 11.83 3.09 17.02
CA LYS A 70 12.62 4.19 17.56
C LYS A 70 13.49 4.75 16.44
N SER A 71 13.21 5.98 16.04
CA SER A 71 14.17 6.82 15.32
C SER A 71 14.03 8.22 15.89
N GLU A 72 15.01 8.59 16.69
CA GLU A 72 15.07 9.85 17.41
C GLU A 72 15.63 10.91 16.46
N SER A 73 14.84 11.95 16.16
CA SER A 73 15.36 13.24 15.70
C SER A 73 14.34 14.35 15.97
N SER A 74 14.18 14.70 17.24
CA SER A 74 13.57 15.97 17.64
C SER A 74 14.68 16.97 17.98
N ILE A 75 14.98 17.86 17.05
CA ILE A 75 15.61 19.16 17.29
C ILE A 75 14.95 20.13 16.29
N SER A 76 13.87 20.81 16.67
CA SER A 76 13.75 22.01 17.51
C SER A 76 13.98 23.29 16.72
N GLU A 77 12.86 23.96 16.38
CA GLU A 77 12.65 25.41 16.09
C GLU A 77 13.54 26.08 15.01
N CYS A 78 13.19 27.12 14.26
CA CYS A 78 11.99 27.84 13.81
C CYS A 78 12.59 28.99 12.94
N GLU A 79 12.20 29.28 11.68
CA GLU A 79 11.51 28.47 10.63
C GLU A 79 12.30 28.43 9.29
N GLU A 80 12.49 29.47 8.43
CA GLU A 80 11.95 30.85 8.29
C GLU A 80 12.17 31.37 6.83
N GLU A 81 11.66 32.57 6.48
CA GLU A 81 11.80 33.33 5.21
C GLU A 81 11.06 32.82 3.93
N SER A 82 10.35 33.76 3.27
CA SER A 82 10.03 33.83 1.83
C SER A 82 8.89 32.97 1.20
N GLU A 83 7.74 33.62 0.98
CA GLU A 83 6.54 33.07 0.32
C GLU A 83 6.58 33.03 -1.23
N GLU A 84 7.47 32.25 -1.89
CA GLU A 84 7.43 32.23 -3.39
C GLU A 84 7.62 30.89 -4.15
N GLU A 85 7.60 29.71 -3.51
CA GLU A 85 7.84 28.42 -4.23
C GLU A 85 6.68 27.41 -4.24
N ARG A 86 5.50 27.71 -3.67
CA ARG A 86 4.43 26.70 -3.49
C ARG A 86 3.59 26.35 -4.73
N LYS A 87 3.79 27.00 -5.88
CA LYS A 87 2.89 26.86 -7.06
C LYS A 87 3.37 25.87 -8.15
N THR A 88 4.68 25.67 -8.32
CA THR A 88 5.24 24.95 -9.49
C THR A 88 5.15 23.43 -9.39
N ARG A 89 5.17 22.85 -8.18
CA ARG A 89 5.16 21.38 -7.97
C ARG A 89 3.78 20.74 -8.18
N LYS A 90 2.69 21.50 -8.17
CA LYS A 90 1.30 20.98 -8.28
C LYS A 90 0.85 20.75 -9.73
N LEU A 91 1.28 21.58 -10.68
CA LEU A 91 0.89 21.46 -12.10
C LEU A 91 1.56 20.28 -12.82
N ARG A 92 2.81 19.94 -12.47
CA ARG A 92 3.53 18.82 -13.13
C ARG A 92 2.91 17.45 -12.87
N LYS A 93 2.14 17.30 -11.78
CA LYS A 93 1.46 16.06 -11.40
C LYS A 93 0.19 15.81 -12.23
N THR A 94 -0.58 16.85 -12.52
CA THR A 94 -1.88 16.73 -13.20
C THR A 94 -1.71 16.51 -14.71
N ALA A 95 -0.72 17.13 -15.33
CA ALA A 95 -0.44 16.96 -16.76
C ALA A 95 0.00 15.53 -17.12
N SER A 96 0.83 14.88 -16.28
CA SER A 96 1.23 13.49 -16.51
C SER A 96 0.06 12.51 -16.38
N ASP A 97 -0.86 12.74 -15.44
CA ASP A 97 -1.99 11.85 -15.18
C ASP A 97 -3.05 11.94 -16.30
N LEU A 98 -3.23 13.10 -16.94
CA LEU A 98 -4.12 13.26 -18.09
C LEU A 98 -3.56 12.56 -19.35
N LEU A 99 -2.28 12.74 -19.67
CA LEU A 99 -1.64 12.08 -20.82
C LEU A 99 -1.60 10.53 -20.63
N ALA A 100 -1.45 10.06 -19.40
CA ALA A 100 -1.48 8.63 -19.06
C ALA A 100 -2.89 8.01 -19.14
N ARG A 101 -3.97 8.82 -19.01
CA ARG A 101 -5.35 8.39 -19.27
C ARG A 101 -5.62 8.28 -20.76
N GLU A 102 -5.35 9.33 -21.53
CA GLU A 102 -5.61 9.34 -22.98
C GLU A 102 -4.87 8.22 -23.73
N SER A 103 -3.63 7.93 -23.32
CA SER A 103 -2.82 6.84 -23.87
C SER A 103 -3.43 5.45 -23.63
N ARG A 104 -4.13 5.24 -22.51
CA ARG A 104 -4.81 3.96 -22.21
C ARG A 104 -6.08 3.77 -23.04
N ASP A 105 -6.87 4.82 -23.23
CA ASP A 105 -8.12 4.69 -23.98
C ASP A 105 -7.86 4.53 -25.50
N LYS A 106 -6.81 5.16 -26.04
CA LYS A 106 -6.28 4.89 -27.41
C LYS A 106 -5.71 3.48 -27.62
N ALA A 107 -5.48 2.71 -26.56
CA ALA A 107 -5.12 1.29 -26.65
C ALA A 107 -6.35 0.38 -26.62
N ARG A 108 -7.43 0.78 -25.93
CA ARG A 108 -8.68 0.01 -25.80
C ARG A 108 -9.51 -0.05 -27.07
N VAL A 109 -9.48 0.99 -27.90
CA VAL A 109 -10.24 1.08 -29.16
C VAL A 109 -9.63 0.25 -30.31
N ARG A 110 -8.47 -0.38 -30.09
CA ARG A 110 -7.74 -1.19 -31.09
C ARG A 110 -7.78 -2.70 -30.83
N ALA A 111 -8.65 -3.14 -29.91
CA ALA A 111 -8.94 -4.54 -29.60
C ALA A 111 -10.43 -4.81 -29.78
#